data_AF-A0A7X0VV84-F1
#
_entry.id   AF-A0A7X0VV84-F1
#
_cell.length_a   1.000
_cell.length_b   1.000
_cell.length_c   1.000
_cell.angle_alpha   90.00
_cell.angle_beta   90.00
_cell.angle_gamma   90.00
#
_symmetry.space_group_name_H-M   'P 1'
#
loop_
_entity.id
_entity.type
_entity.pdbx_description
1 polymer ?
#
loop_
_entity_poly.entity_id
_entity_poly.type
_entity_poly.pdbx_seq_one_letter_code
_entity_poly.pdbx_strand_id
1 'polypeptide(L)'
;MELDEQTTNLIREYVYVNVFIEGLKNDALPELKEARVALRDMIVMMIKGMGREFRDRLKEIGLELRKMGIALWIEDKDDVLYAHVNQRGAKEVFGIKRSIVDDEISKMFEAYMKEKDKVIPTSYKIPKVQREG
;
A
#
# COMPACT_ATOMS: atom_id res chain seq x y z
N MET A 1 -14.46 17.26 -13.54
CA MET A 1 -13.90 16.67 -14.76
C MET A 1 -14.03 15.17 -14.57
N GLU A 2 -13.87 14.34 -15.59
CA GLU A 2 -13.85 12.88 -15.36
C GLU A 2 -12.43 12.43 -15.66
N LEU A 3 -11.75 11.89 -14.65
CA LEU A 3 -10.42 11.30 -14.87
C LEU A 3 -10.59 10.10 -15.79
N ASP A 4 -9.67 9.96 -16.75
CA ASP A 4 -9.65 8.76 -17.58
C ASP A 4 -9.34 7.51 -16.72
N GLU A 5 -9.65 6.36 -17.29
CA GLU A 5 -9.51 5.06 -16.63
C GLU A 5 -8.06 4.76 -16.22
N GLN A 6 -7.09 5.15 -17.04
CA GLN A 6 -5.66 4.94 -16.74
C GLN A 6 -5.25 5.76 -15.52
N THR A 7 -5.63 7.04 -15.46
CA THR A 7 -5.37 7.91 -14.32
C THR A 7 -6.02 7.38 -13.04
N THR A 8 -7.27 6.94 -13.15
CA THR A 8 -8.02 6.36 -12.03
C THR A 8 -7.34 5.10 -11.49
N ASN A 9 -6.87 4.22 -12.37
CA ASN A 9 -6.17 3.00 -11.98
C ASN A 9 -4.82 3.30 -11.30
N LEU A 10 -4.06 4.29 -11.80
CA LEU A 10 -2.80 4.71 -11.18
C LEU A 10 -3.00 5.30 -9.78
N ILE A 11 -4.07 6.09 -9.57
CA ILE A 11 -4.40 6.63 -8.24
C ILE A 11 -4.75 5.48 -7.28
N ARG A 12 -5.53 4.50 -7.73
CA ARG A 12 -5.89 3.33 -6.92
C ARG A 12 -4.65 2.52 -6.53
N GLU A 13 -3.78 2.22 -7.49
CA GLU A 13 -2.52 1.52 -7.23
C GLU A 13 -1.64 2.30 -6.25
N TYR A 14 -1.52 3.62 -6.41
CA TYR A 14 -0.78 4.48 -5.47
C TYR A 14 -1.33 4.35 -4.05
N VAL A 15 -2.65 4.42 -3.87
CA VAL A 15 -3.30 4.29 -2.55
C VAL A 15 -2.98 2.93 -1.94
N TYR A 16 -3.13 1.85 -2.70
CA TYR A 16 -2.94 0.50 -2.17
C TYR A 16 -1.49 0.25 -1.77
N VAL A 17 -0.54 0.62 -2.62
CA VAL A 17 0.90 0.47 -2.34
C VAL A 17 1.33 1.33 -1.15
N ASN A 18 0.81 2.56 -1.05
CA ASN A 18 1.12 3.46 0.06
C ASN A 18 0.63 2.86 1.39
N VAL A 19 -0.63 2.44 1.46
CA VAL A 19 -1.23 1.83 2.65
C VAL A 19 -0.51 0.54 3.03
N PHE A 20 -0.15 -0.30 2.07
CA PHE A 20 0.62 -1.51 2.32
C PHE A 20 1.98 -1.22 2.96
N ILE A 21 2.72 -0.25 2.44
CA ILE A 21 4.02 0.15 3.01
C ILE A 21 3.85 0.67 4.44
N GLU A 22 2.83 1.48 4.70
CA GLU A 22 2.56 2.00 6.05
C GLU A 22 2.13 0.87 7.01
N GLY A 23 1.31 -0.08 6.57
CA GLY A 23 0.95 -1.28 7.35
C GLY A 23 2.15 -2.17 7.68
N LEU A 24 3.05 -2.38 6.71
CA LEU A 24 4.31 -3.11 6.94
C LEU A 24 5.21 -2.42 7.98
N LYS A 25 5.20 -1.08 8.05
CA LYS A 25 5.98 -0.33 9.05
C LYS A 25 5.36 -0.43 10.45
N ASN A 26 4.04 -0.30 10.54
CA ASN A 26 3.36 -0.10 11.82
C ASN A 26 3.10 -1.40 12.58
N ASP A 27 2.73 -2.49 11.89
CA ASP A 27 2.19 -3.66 12.60
C ASP A 27 3.06 -4.93 12.46
N ALA A 28 3.86 -5.05 11.40
CA ALA A 28 4.70 -6.23 11.22
C ALA A 28 5.93 -6.21 12.17
N LEU A 29 6.36 -5.05 12.66
CA LEU A 29 7.53 -4.92 13.56
C LEU A 29 7.24 -5.25 15.04
N PRO A 30 6.06 -4.92 15.61
CA PRO A 30 5.71 -5.28 16.98
C PRO A 30 5.45 -6.78 17.20
N GLU A 31 4.72 -7.46 16.31
CA GLU A 31 4.40 -8.91 16.44
C GLU A 31 5.64 -9.81 16.37
N LEU A 32 6.71 -9.30 15.76
CA LEU A 32 8.02 -9.95 15.67
C LEU A 32 8.79 -9.99 16.99
N LYS A 33 8.33 -9.29 18.05
CA LYS A 33 8.94 -9.37 19.38
C LYS A 33 8.79 -10.75 20.03
N GLU A 34 7.76 -11.51 19.67
CA GLU A 34 7.48 -12.84 20.24
C GLU A 34 8.03 -14.01 19.39
N ALA A 35 8.51 -13.74 18.18
CA ALA A 35 9.06 -14.76 17.28
C ALA A 35 10.51 -15.14 17.65
N ARG A 36 10.89 -16.41 17.47
CA ARG A 36 12.29 -16.88 17.59
C ARG A 36 13.21 -16.03 16.69
N VAL A 37 14.37 -15.64 17.22
CA VAL A 37 15.33 -14.69 16.61
C VAL A 37 15.61 -14.95 15.11
N ALA A 38 15.85 -16.21 14.70
CA ALA A 38 16.14 -16.53 13.30
C ALA A 38 14.93 -16.35 12.36
N LEU A 39 13.72 -16.68 12.83
CA LEU A 39 12.48 -16.47 12.07
C LEU A 39 12.18 -14.98 11.95
N ARG A 40 12.46 -14.23 13.03
CA ARG A 40 12.33 -12.78 13.06
C ARG A 40 13.22 -12.11 12.01
N ASP A 41 14.50 -12.43 11.99
CA ASP A 41 15.46 -11.79 11.09
C ASP A 41 15.13 -12.09 9.61
N MET A 42 14.63 -13.31 9.32
CA MET A 42 14.15 -13.69 7.99
C MET A 42 12.90 -12.90 7.57
N ILE A 43 11.91 -12.75 8.46
CA ILE A 43 10.70 -11.96 8.18
C ILE A 43 11.05 -10.48 8.01
N VAL A 44 11.94 -9.92 8.84
CA VAL A 44 12.43 -8.54 8.67
C VAL A 44 13.15 -8.36 7.33
N MET A 45 14.00 -9.30 6.92
CA MET A 45 14.67 -9.24 5.62
C MET A 45 13.68 -9.32 4.45
N MET A 46 12.66 -10.17 4.56
CA MET A 46 11.58 -10.27 3.57
C MET A 46 10.77 -8.97 3.49
N ILE A 47 10.34 -8.43 4.62
CA ILE A 47 9.61 -7.14 4.70
C ILE A 47 10.46 -6.00 4.17
N LYS A 48 11.77 -5.97 4.46
CA LYS A 48 12.69 -4.95 3.93
C LYS A 48 12.88 -5.06 2.43
N GLY A 49 13.02 -6.28 1.90
CA GLY A 49 13.14 -6.56 0.47
C GLY A 49 11.88 -6.18 -0.30
N MET A 50 10.73 -6.69 0.15
CA MET A 50 9.42 -6.33 -0.39
C MET A 50 9.16 -4.84 -0.29
N GLY A 51 9.35 -4.26 0.89
CA GLY A 51 9.20 -2.83 1.11
C GLY A 51 10.07 -1.97 0.19
N ARG A 52 11.23 -2.47 -0.26
CA ARG A 52 12.06 -1.76 -1.25
C ARG A 52 11.37 -1.73 -2.61
N GLU A 53 10.94 -2.88 -3.11
CA GLU A 53 10.29 -3.01 -4.41
C GLU A 53 8.97 -2.21 -4.44
N PHE A 54 8.13 -2.30 -3.41
CA PHE A 54 6.92 -1.48 -3.30
C PHE A 54 7.23 0.02 -3.20
N ARG A 55 8.28 0.43 -2.48
CA ARG A 55 8.70 1.84 -2.45
C ARG A 55 9.18 2.34 -3.80
N ASP A 56 9.90 1.51 -4.55
CA ASP A 56 10.37 1.88 -5.88
C ASP A 56 9.19 1.96 -6.86
N ARG A 57 8.23 1.03 -6.78
CA ARG A 57 6.96 1.14 -7.52
C ARG A 57 6.16 2.40 -7.16
N LEU A 58 6.07 2.75 -5.88
CA LEU A 58 5.38 3.97 -5.45
C LEU A 58 6.04 5.24 -6.03
N LYS A 59 7.37 5.26 -6.14
CA LYS A 59 8.10 6.36 -6.78
C LYS A 59 7.81 6.44 -8.28
N GLU A 60 7.74 5.30 -8.97
CA GLU A 60 7.40 5.23 -10.39
C GLU A 60 6.00 5.79 -10.65
N ILE A 61 4.99 5.31 -9.91
CA ILE A 61 3.61 5.82 -10.00
C ILE A 61 3.58 7.32 -9.71
N GLY A 62 4.28 7.77 -8.66
CA GLY A 62 4.37 9.19 -8.33
C GLY A 62 5.10 10.04 -9.39
N LEU A 63 6.02 9.47 -10.18
CA LEU A 63 6.63 10.13 -11.33
C LEU A 63 5.66 10.22 -12.51
N GLU A 64 4.90 9.15 -12.78
CA GLU A 64 3.87 9.12 -13.82
C GLU A 64 2.78 10.16 -13.54
N LEU A 65 2.21 10.17 -12.33
CA LEU A 65 1.22 11.16 -11.92
C LEU A 65 1.75 12.60 -12.06
N ARG A 66 3.01 12.85 -11.67
CA ARG A 66 3.62 14.18 -11.83
C ARG A 66 3.80 14.58 -13.30
N LYS A 67 4.16 13.67 -14.19
CA LYS A 67 4.21 13.93 -15.65
C LYS A 67 2.83 14.30 -16.19
N MET A 68 1.77 13.75 -15.62
CA MET A 68 0.37 14.07 -15.93
C MET A 68 -0.13 15.37 -15.28
N GLY A 69 0.73 16.05 -14.50
CA GLY A 69 0.39 17.28 -13.78
C GLY A 69 -0.51 17.06 -12.57
N ILE A 70 -0.49 15.85 -12.01
CA ILE A 70 -1.32 15.44 -10.87
C ILE A 70 -0.49 15.52 -9.58
N ALA A 71 -1.00 16.27 -8.60
CA ALA A 71 -0.60 16.17 -7.21
C ALA A 71 -1.63 15.31 -6.45
N LEU A 72 -1.14 14.40 -5.61
CA LEU A 72 -1.95 13.43 -4.89
C LEU A 72 -1.54 13.38 -3.42
N TRP A 73 -2.51 13.38 -2.51
CA TRP A 73 -2.32 13.02 -1.10
C TRP A 73 -3.48 12.16 -0.62
N ILE A 74 -3.24 11.37 0.43
CA ILE A 74 -4.22 10.45 0.99
C ILE A 74 -4.60 10.93 2.38
N GLU A 75 -5.89 10.96 2.65
CA GLU A 75 -6.44 11.20 3.97
C GLU A 75 -7.20 9.95 4.41
N ASP A 76 -6.88 9.47 5.62
CA ASP A 76 -7.48 8.27 6.20
C ASP A 76 -8.50 8.68 7.26
N LYS A 77 -9.78 8.49 6.98
CA LYS A 77 -10.88 8.89 7.87
C LYS A 77 -11.92 7.79 7.99
N ASP A 78 -12.26 7.46 9.23
CA ASP A 78 -13.19 6.38 9.53
C ASP A 78 -12.78 5.07 8.82
N ASP A 79 -13.67 4.52 7.98
CA ASP A 79 -13.50 3.29 7.16
C ASP A 79 -13.26 3.59 5.67
N VAL A 80 -12.88 4.84 5.33
CA VAL A 80 -12.68 5.30 3.95
C VAL A 80 -11.35 6.03 3.81
N LEU A 81 -10.58 5.65 2.79
CA LEU A 81 -9.40 6.35 2.35
C LEU A 81 -9.79 7.35 1.25
N TYR A 82 -9.52 8.62 1.49
CA TYR A 82 -9.77 9.71 0.55
C TYR A 82 -8.48 10.06 -0.20
N ALA A 83 -8.44 9.75 -1.48
CA ALA A 83 -7.40 10.21 -2.39
C ALA A 83 -7.79 11.59 -2.93
N HIS A 84 -7.03 12.61 -2.52
CA HIS A 84 -7.22 13.98 -2.97
C HIS A 84 -6.29 14.26 -4.15
N VAL A 85 -6.90 14.63 -5.28
CA VAL A 85 -6.23 14.80 -6.56
C VAL A 85 -6.33 16.26 -6.96
N ASN A 86 -5.20 16.87 -7.31
CA ASN A 86 -5.16 18.18 -7.91
C ASN A 86 -4.46 18.09 -9.27
N GLN A 87 -5.19 18.32 -10.34
CA GLN A 87 -4.66 18.35 -11.69
C GLN A 87 -4.83 19.74 -12.28
N ARG A 88 -3.72 20.46 -12.46
CA ARG A 88 -3.70 21.81 -13.06
C ARG A 88 -4.72 22.79 -12.43
N GLY A 89 -4.97 22.69 -11.13
CA GLY A 89 -5.89 23.57 -10.38
C GLY A 89 -7.32 23.02 -10.21
N ALA A 90 -7.69 21.94 -10.90
CA ALA A 90 -8.93 21.22 -10.64
C ALA A 90 -8.72 20.24 -9.48
N LYS A 91 -9.57 20.33 -8.45
CA LYS A 91 -9.53 19.45 -7.28
C LYS A 91 -10.63 18.41 -7.36
N GLU A 92 -10.26 17.15 -7.17
CA GLU A 92 -11.16 16.01 -7.09
C GLU A 92 -10.80 15.13 -5.88
N VAL A 93 -11.79 14.45 -5.33
CA VAL A 93 -11.61 13.58 -4.16
C VAL A 93 -12.27 12.23 -4.43
N PHE A 94 -11.50 11.17 -4.27
CA PHE A 94 -11.94 9.78 -4.46
C PHE A 94 -11.97 9.07 -3.12
N GLY A 95 -13.13 8.58 -2.70
CA GLY A 95 -13.26 7.74 -1.51
C GLY A 95 -13.15 6.26 -1.89
N ILE A 96 -12.27 5.52 -1.21
CA ILE A 96 -12.13 4.07 -1.35
C ILE A 96 -12.37 3.44 0.02
N LYS A 97 -13.34 2.53 0.13
CA LYS A 97 -13.59 1.79 1.37
C LYS A 97 -12.37 0.95 1.75
N ARG A 98 -12.01 0.95 3.03
CA ARG A 98 -10.82 0.24 3.52
C ARG A 98 -10.89 -1.26 3.29
N SER A 99 -12.06 -1.87 3.42
CA SER A 99 -12.28 -3.28 3.05
C SER A 99 -11.86 -3.62 1.62
N ILE A 100 -12.12 -2.73 0.65
CA ILE A 100 -11.70 -2.92 -0.74
C ILE A 100 -10.18 -2.82 -0.86
N VAL A 101 -9.56 -1.88 -0.13
CA VAL A 101 -8.11 -1.71 -0.12
C VAL A 101 -7.42 -2.95 0.47
N ASP A 102 -7.92 -3.45 1.59
CA ASP A 102 -7.37 -4.63 2.26
C ASP A 102 -7.46 -5.89 1.38
N ASP A 103 -8.59 -6.10 0.69
CA ASP A 103 -8.76 -7.21 -0.25
C ASP A 103 -7.77 -7.12 -1.42
N GLU A 104 -7.56 -5.93 -1.99
CA GLU A 104 -6.63 -5.74 -3.11
C GLU A 104 -5.17 -5.91 -2.68
N ILE A 105 -4.80 -5.39 -1.52
CA ILE A 105 -3.47 -5.60 -0.94
C ILE A 105 -3.21 -7.10 -0.71
N SER A 106 -4.21 -7.86 -0.25
CA SER A 106 -4.08 -9.32 -0.03
C SER A 106 -3.71 -10.02 -1.32
N LYS A 107 -4.44 -9.72 -2.40
CA LYS A 107 -4.18 -10.30 -3.73
C LYS A 107 -2.79 -9.92 -4.24
N MET A 108 -2.37 -8.66 -4.08
CA MET A 108 -1.04 -8.19 -4.49
C MET A 108 0.07 -8.93 -3.74
N PHE A 109 -0.10 -9.14 -2.44
CA PHE A 109 0.85 -9.87 -1.61
C PHE A 109 0.93 -11.37 -2.01
N GLU A 110 -0.21 -12.00 -2.22
CA GLU A 110 -0.28 -13.40 -2.66
C GLU A 110 0.39 -13.61 -4.03
N ALA A 111 0.10 -12.71 -4.99
CA ALA A 111 0.70 -12.74 -6.32
C ALA A 111 2.23 -12.59 -6.26
N TYR A 112 2.72 -11.66 -5.45
CA TYR A 112 4.15 -11.46 -5.23
C TYR A 112 4.83 -12.70 -4.64
N MET A 113 4.23 -13.30 -3.62
CA MET A 113 4.78 -14.49 -2.97
C MET A 113 4.86 -15.68 -3.93
N LYS A 114 3.84 -15.84 -4.78
CA LYS A 114 3.82 -16.84 -5.85
C LYS A 114 4.92 -16.61 -6.89
N GLU A 115 5.15 -15.37 -7.30
CA GLU A 115 6.22 -15.02 -8.26
C GLU A 115 7.61 -15.37 -7.71
N LYS A 116 7.83 -15.17 -6.42
CA LYS A 116 9.14 -15.43 -5.77
C LYS A 116 9.34 -16.89 -5.33
N ASP A 117 8.41 -17.79 -5.67
CA ASP A 117 8.38 -19.19 -5.21
C ASP A 117 8.51 -19.32 -3.68
N LYS A 118 7.90 -18.37 -2.95
CA LYS A 118 7.93 -18.34 -1.48
C LYS A 118 6.59 -18.84 -0.94
N VAL A 119 6.66 -19.80 -0.02
CA VAL A 119 5.47 -20.32 0.68
C VAL A 119 4.89 -19.22 1.58
N ILE A 120 3.61 -18.92 1.39
CA ILE A 120 2.85 -18.02 2.27
C ILE A 120 2.58 -18.76 3.58
N PRO A 121 2.97 -18.22 4.75
CA PRO A 121 2.42 -18.69 6.01
C PRO A 121 0.92 -18.42 5.99
N THR A 122 0.09 -19.47 5.99
CA THR A 122 -1.39 -19.41 5.92
C THR A 122 -2.04 -18.60 7.04
N SER A 123 -1.26 -18.12 8.01
CA SER A 123 -1.70 -17.31 9.15
C SER A 123 -1.38 -15.81 9.02
N TYR A 124 -0.76 -15.34 7.93
CA TYR A 124 -0.42 -13.91 7.79
C TYR A 124 -1.70 -13.11 7.51
N LYS A 125 -2.25 -12.50 8.55
CA LYS A 125 -3.32 -11.52 8.41
C LYS A 125 -2.70 -10.20 7.98
N ILE A 126 -3.33 -9.51 7.02
CA ILE A 126 -2.92 -8.14 6.71
C ILE A 126 -3.02 -7.33 8.00
N PRO A 127 -1.93 -6.66 8.37
CA PRO A 127 -1.95 -5.90 9.58
C PRO A 127 -2.86 -4.68 9.48
N LYS A 128 -3.72 -4.49 10.48
CA LYS A 128 -4.63 -3.34 10.56
C LYS A 128 -3.86 -2.16 11.13
N VAL A 129 -3.54 -1.19 10.27
CA VAL A 129 -2.88 0.08 10.66
C VAL A 129 -3.57 0.65 11.90
N GLN A 130 -2.95 0.52 13.08
CA GLN A 130 -3.41 1.18 14.29
C GLN A 130 -3.01 2.66 14.24
N ARG A 131 -3.98 3.54 14.50
CA ARG A 131 -3.78 4.99 14.58
C ARG A 131 -3.37 5.37 16.01
N GLU A 132 -2.29 6.13 16.17
CA GLU A 132 -2.18 7.04 17.33
C GLU A 132 -2.98 8.31 16.99
N GLY A 133 -3.89 8.68 17.89
CA GLY A 133 -4.74 9.87 17.79
C GLY A 133 -4.06 11.14 18.28
#